data_AF-A0A258HNT2-F1
#
_entry.id   AF-A0A258HNT2-F1
#
_cell.length_a   1.000
_cell.length_b   1.000
_cell.length_c   1.000
_cell.angle_alpha   90.00
_cell.angle_beta   90.00
_cell.angle_gamma   90.00
#
_symmetry.space_group_name_H-M   'P 1'
#
loop_
_entity.id
_entity.type
_entity.pdbx_description
1 polymer ?
#
loop_
_entity_poly.entity_id
_entity_poly.type
_entity_poly.pdbx_seq_one_letter_code
_entity_poly.pdbx_strand_id
1 'polypeptide(L)'
;MKILKLSTQLHKWIALVVGLQVLFWVGGGLVMTAIPIETVRGEHRAVELKPGPLELGALPALGEIARRAGVAPVQAELHSTPRGPAWTLKPAAGEPVIVSAATGRPFGPMSAAEVSAFAKRA
;
A
#
# COMPACT_ATOMS: atom_id res chain seq x y z
N MET A 1 -33.20 -9.37 -46.05
CA MET A 1 -33.78 -8.24 -45.28
C MET A 1 -33.82 -8.44 -43.76
N LYS A 2 -34.17 -9.63 -43.22
CA LYS A 2 -34.26 -9.86 -41.75
C LYS A 2 -32.92 -9.70 -41.01
N ILE A 3 -31.82 -10.17 -41.61
CA ILE A 3 -30.46 -10.10 -41.02
C ILE A 3 -29.99 -8.65 -40.83
N LEU A 4 -30.25 -7.79 -41.81
CA LEU A 4 -29.94 -6.36 -41.73
C LEU A 4 -30.73 -5.66 -40.62
N LYS A 5 -32.03 -6.00 -40.47
CA LYS A 5 -32.87 -5.47 -39.38
C LYS A 5 -32.43 -5.93 -38.00
N LEU A 6 -31.97 -7.18 -37.86
CA LEU A 6 -31.43 -7.70 -36.61
C LEU A 6 -30.12 -7.01 -36.24
N SER A 7 -29.22 -6.85 -37.21
CA SER A 7 -27.95 -6.15 -37.02
C SER A 7 -28.13 -4.71 -36.55
N THR A 8 -29.04 -3.95 -37.16
CA THR A 8 -29.28 -2.56 -36.76
C THR A 8 -29.96 -2.45 -35.40
N GLN A 9 -30.87 -3.36 -35.05
CA GLN A 9 -31.44 -3.39 -33.71
C GLN A 9 -30.38 -3.73 -32.66
N LEU A 10 -29.57 -4.77 -32.89
CA LEU A 10 -28.51 -5.18 -31.99
C LEU A 10 -27.47 -4.05 -31.81
N HIS A 11 -27.01 -3.45 -32.90
CA HIS A 11 -26.04 -2.35 -32.85
C HIS A 11 -26.57 -1.16 -32.05
N LYS A 12 -27.86 -0.80 -32.22
CA LYS A 12 -28.49 0.28 -31.44
C LYS A 12 -28.48 -0.01 -29.94
N TRP A 13 -28.87 -1.23 -29.55
CA TRP A 13 -28.93 -1.62 -28.14
C TRP A 13 -27.53 -1.75 -27.52
N ILE A 14 -26.56 -2.33 -28.23
CA ILE A 14 -25.17 -2.40 -27.78
C ILE A 14 -24.59 -1.00 -27.63
N ALA A 15 -24.77 -0.12 -28.64
CA ALA A 15 -24.28 1.25 -28.59
C ALA A 15 -24.90 2.02 -27.41
N LEU A 16 -26.18 1.80 -27.09
CA LEU A 16 -26.83 2.42 -25.94
C LEU A 16 -26.21 1.95 -24.62
N VAL A 17 -26.04 0.63 -24.44
CA VAL A 17 -25.44 0.07 -23.22
C VAL A 17 -24.00 0.53 -23.04
N VAL A 18 -23.20 0.46 -24.10
CA VAL A 18 -21.80 0.90 -24.08
C VAL A 18 -21.70 2.41 -23.88
N GLY A 19 -22.55 3.21 -24.51
CA GLY A 19 -22.59 4.66 -24.31
C GLY A 19 -22.91 5.01 -22.86
N LEU A 20 -23.88 4.33 -22.25
CA LEU A 20 -24.21 4.51 -20.83
C LEU A 20 -23.05 4.08 -19.92
N GLN A 21 -22.40 2.96 -20.23
CA GLN A 21 -21.21 2.50 -19.51
C GLN A 21 -20.08 3.54 -19.57
N VAL A 22 -19.81 4.11 -20.74
CA VAL A 22 -18.79 5.16 -20.93
C VAL A 22 -19.17 6.43 -20.17
N LEU A 23 -20.45 6.83 -20.17
CA LEU A 23 -20.93 7.97 -19.39
C LEU A 23 -20.67 7.79 -17.90
N PHE A 24 -20.97 6.61 -17.34
CA PHE A 24 -20.68 6.31 -15.94
C PHE A 24 -19.18 6.22 -15.67
N TRP A 25 -18.39 5.71 -16.62
CA TRP A 25 -16.94 5.64 -16.50
C TRP A 25 -16.30 7.04 -16.46
N VAL A 26 -16.65 7.92 -17.41
CA VAL A 26 -16.17 9.31 -17.43
C VAL A 26 -16.69 10.07 -16.21
N GLY A 27 -17.96 9.91 -15.86
CA GLY A 27 -18.56 10.54 -14.69
C GLY A 27 -17.85 10.13 -13.38
N GLY A 28 -17.53 8.84 -13.23
CA GLY A 28 -16.75 8.35 -12.09
C GLY A 28 -15.36 8.96 -12.03
N GLY A 29 -14.64 9.00 -13.17
CA GLY A 29 -13.33 9.64 -13.25
C GLY A 29 -13.37 11.14 -12.93
N LEU A 30 -14.39 11.85 -13.44
CA LEU A 30 -14.60 13.27 -13.16
C LEU A 30 -14.84 13.52 -11.66
N VAL A 31 -15.70 12.72 -11.03
CA VAL A 31 -15.97 12.83 -9.58
C VAL A 31 -14.68 12.64 -8.78
N MET A 32 -13.86 11.62 -9.11
CA MET A 32 -12.59 11.38 -8.43
C MET A 32 -11.56 12.50 -8.65
N THR A 33 -11.63 13.22 -9.76
CA THR A 33 -10.72 14.34 -10.09
C THR A 33 -11.19 15.65 -9.45
N ALA A 34 -12.50 15.87 -9.37
CA ALA A 34 -13.09 17.10 -8.83
C ALA A 34 -13.08 17.14 -7.30
N ILE A 35 -13.10 15.98 -6.64
CA ILE A 35 -13.03 15.87 -5.18
C ILE A 35 -11.55 15.82 -4.74
N PRO A 36 -11.14 16.55 -3.68
CA PRO A 36 -9.79 16.46 -3.13
C PRO A 36 -9.39 15.01 -2.86
N ILE A 37 -8.18 14.63 -3.30
CA ILE A 37 -7.73 13.23 -3.30
C ILE A 37 -7.67 12.64 -1.89
N GLU A 38 -7.44 13.46 -0.88
CA GLU A 38 -7.42 13.12 0.54
C GLU A 38 -8.81 12.65 1.00
N THR A 39 -9.87 13.29 0.48
CA THR A 39 -11.25 12.92 0.76
C THR A 39 -11.63 11.62 0.06
N VAL A 40 -11.19 11.44 -1.19
CA VAL A 40 -11.42 10.20 -1.96
C VAL A 40 -10.73 9.01 -1.28
N ARG A 41 -9.51 9.21 -0.76
CA ARG A 41 -8.77 8.19 -0.01
C ARG A 41 -9.27 7.95 1.41
N GLY A 42 -10.15 8.81 1.92
CA GLY A 42 -10.64 8.69 3.28
C GLY A 42 -9.61 9.08 4.34
N GLU A 43 -8.60 9.89 3.98
CA GLU A 43 -7.56 10.35 4.92
C GLU A 43 -8.16 11.13 6.08
N HIS A 44 -9.30 11.79 5.86
CA HIS A 44 -10.07 12.45 6.93
C HIS A 44 -10.68 11.49 7.97
N ARG A 45 -10.69 10.18 7.68
CA ARG A 45 -11.08 9.13 8.63
C ARG A 45 -9.87 8.38 9.20
N ALA A 46 -8.70 8.58 8.61
CA ALA A 46 -7.48 7.99 9.12
C ALA A 46 -6.97 8.82 10.30
N VAL A 47 -6.60 8.15 11.38
CA VAL A 47 -5.88 8.75 12.50
C VAL A 47 -4.48 9.11 12.01
N GLU A 48 -4.20 10.41 11.99
CA GLU A 48 -2.88 10.91 11.62
C GLU A 48 -1.86 10.52 12.71
N LEU A 49 -1.08 9.47 12.45
CA LEU A 49 0.04 9.08 13.31
C LEU A 49 1.17 10.10 13.15
N LYS A 50 1.25 11.04 14.08
CA LYS A 50 2.37 12.00 14.14
C LYS A 50 3.68 11.22 14.30
N PRO A 51 4.63 11.34 13.35
CA PRO A 51 5.91 10.65 13.46
C PRO A 51 6.67 11.20 14.68
N GLY A 52 7.03 10.30 15.60
CA GLY A 52 7.90 10.60 16.73
C GLY A 52 9.38 10.59 16.31
N PRO A 53 10.28 11.26 17.07
CA PRO A 53 11.71 11.15 16.87
C PRO A 53 12.18 9.71 16.96
N LEU A 54 13.16 9.35 16.14
CA LEU A 54 13.76 8.04 16.18
C LEU A 54 15.00 8.06 17.08
N GLU A 55 14.93 7.32 18.18
CA GLU A 55 16.00 7.22 19.18
C GLU A 55 17.14 6.32 18.70
N LEU A 56 18.01 6.84 17.84
CA LEU A 56 19.12 6.08 17.24
C LEU A 56 20.10 5.53 18.28
N GLY A 57 20.31 6.25 19.39
CA GLY A 57 21.25 5.84 20.45
C GLY A 57 20.85 4.57 21.20
N ALA A 58 19.58 4.18 21.13
CA ALA A 58 19.07 2.95 21.74
C ALA A 58 19.14 1.74 20.80
N LEU A 59 19.51 1.93 19.53
CA LEU A 59 19.55 0.86 18.53
C LEU A 59 20.92 0.20 18.47
N PRO A 60 20.99 -1.14 18.29
CA PRO A 60 22.24 -1.81 17.95
C PRO A 60 22.86 -1.29 16.66
N ALA A 61 24.17 -1.43 16.52
CA ALA A 61 24.87 -1.06 15.31
C ALA A 61 24.33 -1.84 14.10
N LEU A 62 24.21 -1.16 12.94
CA LEU A 62 23.69 -1.76 11.71
C LEU A 62 24.46 -3.03 11.31
N GLY A 63 25.78 -3.06 11.48
CA GLY A 63 26.59 -4.24 11.19
C GLY A 63 26.21 -5.48 12.02
N GLU A 64 25.79 -5.27 13.27
CA GLU A 64 25.30 -6.37 14.10
C GLU A 64 23.94 -6.87 13.62
N ILE A 65 23.04 -5.96 13.26
CA ILE A 65 21.72 -6.29 12.70
C ILE A 65 21.87 -7.07 11.39
N ALA A 66 22.71 -6.58 10.46
CA ALA A 66 22.99 -7.22 9.18
C ALA A 66 23.53 -8.64 9.37
N ARG A 67 24.47 -8.83 10.31
CA ARG A 67 25.01 -10.15 10.66
C ARG A 67 23.96 -11.08 11.24
N ARG A 68 23.10 -10.60 12.16
CA ARG A 68 21.99 -11.40 12.74
C ARG A 68 20.95 -11.79 11.69
N ALA A 69 20.69 -10.90 10.74
CA ALA A 69 19.78 -11.14 9.62
C ALA A 69 20.41 -12.05 8.53
N GLY A 70 21.73 -12.26 8.56
CA GLY A 70 22.44 -13.01 7.53
C GLY A 70 22.49 -12.29 6.17
N VAL A 71 22.41 -10.96 6.17
CA VAL A 71 22.37 -10.15 4.95
C VAL A 71 23.63 -9.28 4.87
N ALA A 72 24.25 -9.22 3.70
CA ALA A 72 25.28 -8.23 3.37
C ALA A 72 24.64 -7.11 2.53
N PRO A 73 24.07 -6.07 3.17
CA PRO A 73 23.33 -5.05 2.44
C PRO A 73 24.26 -4.09 1.69
N VAL A 74 23.86 -3.71 0.48
CA VAL A 74 24.43 -2.56 -0.25
C VAL A 74 23.68 -1.27 0.07
N GLN A 75 22.45 -1.39 0.60
CA GLN A 75 21.64 -0.29 1.09
C GLN A 75 20.88 -0.74 2.34
N ALA A 76 20.81 0.13 3.35
CA ALA A 76 20.01 -0.06 4.55
C ALA A 76 19.16 1.17 4.80
N GLU A 77 17.85 0.99 4.96
CA GLU A 77 16.90 2.06 5.26
C GLU A 77 16.21 1.77 6.59
N LEU A 78 16.18 2.76 7.48
CA LEU A 78 15.53 2.66 8.78
C LEU A 78 14.16 3.31 8.73
N HIS A 79 13.13 2.55 9.08
CA HIS A 79 11.74 2.94 9.03
C HIS A 79 11.10 2.84 10.41
N SER A 80 10.31 3.84 10.80
CA SER A 80 9.44 3.75 11.98
C SER A 80 8.17 3.00 11.60
N THR A 81 7.83 1.91 12.30
CA THR A 81 6.60 1.14 12.06
C THR A 81 5.75 1.06 13.32
N PRO A 82 4.44 0.72 13.21
CA PRO A 82 3.59 0.48 14.37
C PRO A 82 4.07 -0.64 15.30
N ARG A 83 4.95 -1.54 14.80
CA ARG A 83 5.58 -2.62 15.58
C ARG A 83 6.97 -2.26 16.11
N GLY A 84 7.37 -1.01 15.98
CA GLY A 84 8.70 -0.50 16.33
C GLY A 84 9.58 -0.24 15.11
N PRO A 85 10.82 0.22 15.30
CA PRO A 85 11.73 0.54 14.21
C PRO A 85 12.16 -0.72 13.45
N ALA A 86 12.27 -0.59 12.13
CA ALA A 86 12.59 -1.67 11.21
C ALA A 86 13.70 -1.27 10.24
N TRP A 87 14.63 -2.17 9.98
CA TRP A 87 15.59 -2.03 8.88
C TRP A 87 15.08 -2.77 7.65
N THR A 88 15.05 -2.08 6.51
CA THR A 88 14.98 -2.68 5.18
C THR A 88 16.39 -2.80 4.64
N LEU A 89 16.90 -4.04 4.60
CA LEU A 89 18.25 -4.38 4.15
C LEU A 89 18.20 -4.89 2.71
N LYS A 90 18.79 -4.16 1.77
CA LYS A 90 18.83 -4.57 0.36
C LYS A 90 20.18 -5.22 0.04
N PRO A 91 20.24 -6.51 -0.28
CA PRO A 91 21.47 -7.17 -0.72
C PRO A 91 21.86 -6.76 -2.14
N ALA A 92 23.08 -7.09 -2.56
CA ALA A 92 23.55 -6.87 -3.93
C ALA A 92 22.74 -7.66 -4.98
N ALA A 93 22.21 -8.81 -4.59
CA ALA A 93 21.33 -9.65 -5.39
C ALA A 93 20.28 -10.31 -4.47
N GLY A 94 19.05 -10.42 -4.97
CA GLY A 94 17.92 -10.97 -4.23
C GLY A 94 16.97 -9.91 -3.69
N GLU A 95 16.01 -10.35 -2.88
CA GLU A 95 14.95 -9.50 -2.35
C GLU A 95 15.40 -8.72 -1.11
N PRO A 96 14.87 -7.50 -0.90
CA PRO A 96 15.05 -6.78 0.36
C PRO A 96 14.52 -7.58 1.56
N VAL A 97 15.29 -7.60 2.65
CA VAL A 97 14.89 -8.26 3.89
C VAL A 97 14.52 -7.20 4.91
N ILE A 98 13.32 -7.32 5.49
CA ILE A 98 12.83 -6.42 6.53
C ILE A 98 12.98 -7.10 7.90
N VAL A 99 13.72 -6.47 8.80
CA VAL A 99 13.95 -6.96 10.16
C VAL A 99 13.72 -5.88 11.20
N SER A 100 13.36 -6.28 12.41
CA SER A 100 13.30 -5.37 13.56
C SER A 100 14.65 -4.73 13.81
N ALA A 101 14.69 -3.40 13.96
CA ALA A 101 15.93 -2.68 14.21
C ALA A 101 16.51 -2.92 15.61
N ALA A 102 15.70 -3.42 16.55
CA ALA A 102 16.15 -3.76 17.90
C ALA A 102 16.75 -5.18 17.97
N THR A 103 16.20 -6.13 17.23
CA THR A 103 16.57 -7.56 17.37
C THR A 103 17.33 -8.12 16.19
N GLY A 104 17.13 -7.56 14.99
CA GLY A 104 17.64 -8.09 13.71
C GLY A 104 16.90 -9.32 13.20
N ARG A 105 15.71 -9.62 13.77
CA ARG A 105 14.85 -10.72 13.32
C ARG A 105 13.69 -10.23 12.46
N PRO A 106 13.20 -11.04 11.51
CA PRO A 106 11.97 -10.74 10.78
C PRO A 106 10.79 -10.54 11.73
N PHE A 107 9.84 -9.71 11.32
CA PHE A 107 8.57 -9.62 12.03
C PHE A 107 7.80 -10.94 11.85
N GLY A 108 7.40 -11.56 12.95
CA GLY A 108 6.50 -12.72 12.90
C GLY A 108 5.12 -12.35 12.33
N PRO A 109 4.29 -13.33 11.95
CA PRO A 109 2.93 -13.07 11.51
C PRO A 109 2.16 -12.25 12.54
N MET A 110 1.32 -11.33 12.08
CA MET A 110 0.46 -10.55 12.98
C MET A 110 -0.72 -11.41 13.42
N SER A 111 -1.01 -11.38 14.72
CA SER A 111 -2.25 -11.92 15.27
C SER A 111 -3.45 -11.06 14.87
N ALA A 112 -4.65 -11.65 14.84
CA ALA A 112 -5.88 -10.90 14.57
C ALA A 112 -6.10 -9.73 15.55
N ALA A 113 -5.64 -9.89 16.79
CA ALA A 113 -5.68 -8.85 17.81
C ALA A 113 -4.74 -7.68 17.48
N GLU A 114 -3.49 -7.95 17.06
CA GLU A 114 -2.54 -6.92 16.61
C GLU A 114 -3.08 -6.19 15.37
N VAL A 115 -3.59 -6.92 14.37
CA VAL A 115 -4.18 -6.32 13.17
C VAL A 115 -5.36 -5.41 13.54
N SER A 116 -6.26 -5.88 14.40
CA SER A 116 -7.42 -5.09 14.85
C SER A 116 -6.99 -3.86 15.64
N ALA A 117 -5.95 -3.97 16.47
CA ALA A 117 -5.40 -2.85 17.22
C ALA A 117 -4.76 -1.81 16.30
N PHE A 118 -4.04 -2.23 15.25
CA PHE A 118 -3.51 -1.31 14.24
C PHE A 118 -4.62 -0.64 13.44
N ALA A 119 -5.63 -1.39 13.00
CA ALA A 119 -6.76 -0.83 12.23
C ALA A 119 -7.61 0.18 13.02
N LYS A 120 -7.64 0.08 14.36
CA LYS A 120 -8.33 1.06 15.23
C LYS A 120 -7.48 2.27 15.59
N ARG A 121 -6.16 2.17 15.43
CA ARG A 121 -5.19 3.25 15.69
C ARG A 121 -4.83 4.03 14.42
N ALA A 122 -5.10 3.45 13.26
CA ALA A 122 -5.08 4.08 11.95
C ALA A 122 -6.44 4.69 11.64
#